data_AF-A0A8G2BIU4-F1
#
_entry.id   AF-A0A8G2BIU4-F1
#
_cell.length_a   1.000
_cell.length_b   1.000
_cell.length_c   1.000
_cell.angle_alpha   90.00
_cell.angle_beta   90.00
_cell.angle_gamma   90.00
#
_symmetry.space_group_name_H-M   'P 1'
#
loop_
_entity.id
_entity.type
_entity.pdbx_description
1 polymer ?
#
loop_
_entity_poly.entity_id
_entity_poly.type
_entity_poly.pdbx_seq_one_letter_code
_entity_poly.pdbx_strand_id
1 'polypeptide(L)' 'MRLDDTVTVECTDTDQKMEARVIRMQGDRVDVMVSGLTLSLRRTRPGIYVGNRGGMEFVLKTK' A
#
# COMPACT_ATOMS: atom_id res chain seq x y z
N MET A 1 1.45 -12.07 -0.78
CA MET A 1 0.49 -11.06 -1.22
C MET A 1 -0.17 -11.50 -2.50
N ARG A 2 -1.50 -11.47 -2.52
CA ARG A 2 -2.40 -11.84 -3.61
C ARG A 2 -3.56 -10.83 -3.65
N LEU A 3 -4.35 -10.88 -4.72
CA LEU A 3 -5.60 -10.13 -4.78
C LEU A 3 -6.51 -10.52 -3.62
N ASP A 4 -7.23 -9.54 -3.05
CA ASP A 4 -8.10 -9.66 -1.89
C ASP A 4 -7.44 -9.94 -0.54
N ASP A 5 -6.11 -10.06 -0.46
CA ASP A 5 -5.41 -10.12 0.82
C ASP A 5 -5.62 -8.84 1.63
N THR A 6 -5.82 -8.98 2.93
CA THR A 6 -5.69 -7.87 3.89
C THR A 6 -4.21 -7.67 4.22
N VAL A 7 -3.72 -6.44 4.06
CA VAL A 7 -2.34 -6.03 4.33
C VAL A 7 -2.32 -4.80 5.23
N THR A 8 -1.17 -4.53 5.86
CA THR A 8 -0.97 -3.31 6.65
C THR A 8 -0.18 -2.29 5.84
N VAL A 9 -0.71 -1.08 5.75
CA VAL A 9 -0.05 0.10 5.17
C VAL A 9 0.32 1.06 6.29
N GLU A 10 1.53 1.61 6.24
CA GLU A 10 2.08 2.56 7.20
C GLU A 10 2.17 3.94 6.53
N CYS A 11 1.55 4.96 7.11
CA CYS A 11 1.77 6.36 6.72
C CYS A 11 3.01 6.87 7.44
N THR A 12 4.06 7.26 6.71
CA THR A 12 5.34 7.66 7.31
C THR A 12 5.32 9.06 7.88
N ASP A 13 4.36 9.90 7.46
CA ASP A 13 4.21 11.26 7.98
C ASP A 13 3.53 11.29 9.36
N THR A 14 2.67 10.31 9.65
CA THR A 14 1.88 10.25 10.89
C THR A 14 2.15 9.02 11.76
N ASP A 15 3.05 8.14 11.32
CA ASP A 15 3.34 6.83 11.93
C ASP A 15 2.11 5.92 12.13
N GLN A 16 1.01 6.21 11.42
CA GLN A 16 -0.23 5.45 11.54
C GLN A 16 -0.19 4.20 10.66
N LYS A 17 -0.68 3.09 11.21
CA LYS A 17 -0.84 1.82 10.50
C LYS A 17 -2.30 1.54 10.26
N MET A 18 -2.63 1.16 9.03
CA MET A 18 -4.00 0.97 8.57
C MET A 18 -4.11 -0.38 7.86
N GLU A 19 -5.22 -1.08 8.07
CA GLU A 19 -5.56 -2.24 7.26
C GLU A 19 -6.02 -1.80 5.86
N ALA A 20 -5.58 -2.53 4.86
CA ALA A 20 -5.89 -2.29 3.47
C ALA A 20 -6.19 -3.61 2.76
N ARG A 21 -7.16 -3.61 1.84
CA ARG A 21 -7.41 -4.76 0.96
C ARG A 21 -6.69 -4.59 -0.36
N VAL A 22 -5.97 -5.59 -0.84
CA VAL A 22 -5.38 -5.57 -2.18
C VAL A 22 -6.47 -5.68 -3.23
N ILE A 23 -6.65 -4.64 -4.05
CA ILE A 23 -7.69 -4.59 -5.09
C ILE A 23 -7.15 -4.69 -6.51
N ARG A 24 -5.84 -4.51 -6.70
CA ARG A 24 -5.17 -4.72 -7.99
C ARG A 24 -3.69 -5.04 -7.79
N MET A 25 -3.17 -5.95 -8.60
CA MET A 25 -1.74 -6.21 -8.73
C MET A 25 -1.38 -6.23 -10.22
N GLN A 26 -0.42 -5.38 -10.64
CA GLN A 26 0.03 -5.31 -12.02
C GLN A 26 1.51 -4.93 -12.07
N GLY A 27 2.37 -5.89 -12.45
CA GLY A 27 3.81 -5.67 -12.54
C GLY A 27 4.42 -5.22 -11.21
N ASP A 28 5.00 -4.02 -11.17
CA ASP A 28 5.56 -3.38 -9.98
C ASP A 28 4.52 -2.61 -9.15
N ARG A 29 3.27 -2.52 -9.61
CA ARG A 29 2.23 -1.72 -8.97
C ARG A 29 1.23 -2.58 -8.22
N VAL A 30 0.80 -2.08 -7.07
CA VAL A 30 -0.27 -2.65 -6.25
C VAL A 30 -1.21 -1.52 -5.86
N ASP A 31 -2.50 -1.68 -6.17
CA ASP A 31 -3.53 -0.80 -5.64
C ASP A 31 -4.18 -1.48 -4.42
N VAL A 32 -4.30 -0.75 -3.32
CA VAL A 32 -4.94 -1.20 -2.08
C VAL A 32 -6.06 -0.26 -1.68
N MET A 33 -7.09 -0.77 -1.03
CA MET A 33 -8.20 0.02 -0.52
C MET A 33 -8.09 0.17 1.00
N VAL A 34 -7.98 1.41 1.47
CA VAL A 34 -7.92 1.80 2.88
C VAL A 34 -9.13 2.66 3.19
N SER A 35 -10.05 2.20 4.04
CA SER A 35 -11.24 2.96 4.46
C SER A 35 -12.03 3.60 3.30
N GLY A 36 -12.17 2.89 2.18
CA GLY A 36 -12.85 3.36 0.97
C GLY A 36 -11.99 4.22 0.01
N LEU A 37 -10.74 4.53 0.37
CA LEU A 37 -9.78 5.24 -0.47
C LEU A 37 -8.83 4.26 -1.15
N THR A 38 -8.62 4.40 -2.45
CA THR A 38 -7.60 3.63 -3.19
C THR A 38 -6.21 4.26 -3.09
N LEU A 39 -5.24 3.54 -2.54
CA LEU A 39 -3.83 3.90 -2.57
C LEU A 39 -3.13 3.10 -3.65
N SER A 40 -2.32 3.78 -4.45
CA SER A 40 -1.54 3.18 -5.53
C SER A 40 -0.08 3.18 -5.16
N LEU A 41 0.46 1.99 -4.94
CA LEU A 41 1.81 1.78 -4.44
C LEU A 41 2.66 1.15 -5.55
N ARG A 42 3.91 1.60 -5.71
CA ARG A 42 4.90 1.00 -6.61
C ARG A 42 6.00 0.31 -5.81
N ARG A 43 6.44 -0.83 -6.30
CA ARG A 43 7.54 -1.60 -5.73
C ARG A 43 8.83 -0.84 -5.92
N THR A 44 9.42 -0.38 -4.82
CA THR A 44 10.73 0.29 -4.85
C THR A 44 11.87 -0.69 -4.60
N ARG A 45 11.61 -1.75 -3.82
CA ARG A 45 12.54 -2.86 -3.53
C ARG A 45 11.76 -4.17 -3.33
N PRO A 46 12.43 -5.33 -3.35
CA PRO A 46 11.77 -6.59 -3.00
C PRO A 46 11.07 -6.48 -1.64
N GLY A 47 9.75 -6.72 -1.63
CA GLY A 47 8.96 -6.65 -0.40
C GLY A 47 8.53 -5.25 0.06
N ILE A 48 8.91 -4.18 -0.65
CA ILE A 48 8.60 -2.80 -0.25
C ILE A 48 7.89 -2.08 -1.40
N TYR A 49 6.70 -1.56 -1.10
CA TYR A 49 5.91 -0.73 -2.00
C TYR A 49 5.68 0.63 -1.37
N VAL A 50 5.79 1.70 -2.16
CA VAL A 50 5.64 3.08 -1.70
C VAL A 50 4.67 3.80 -2.63
N GLY A 51 3.81 4.63 -2.07
CA GLY A 51 2.94 5.52 -2.83
C GLY A 51 2.70 6.82 -2.09
N ASN A 52 2.37 7.87 -2.83
CA ASN A 52 2.04 9.17 -2.27
C ASN A 52 0.57 9.49 -2.56
N ARG A 53 -0.14 10.03 -1.58
CA ARG A 53 -1.48 10.59 -1.80
C ARG A 53 -1.69 11.82 -0.93
N GLY A 54 -2.03 12.94 -1.57
CA GLY A 54 -2.31 14.19 -0.87
C GLY A 54 -1.11 14.76 -0.11
N GLY A 55 0.12 14.48 -0.59
CA GLY A 55 1.36 14.90 0.07
C GLY A 55 1.90 13.90 1.09
N MET A 56 1.09 12.94 1.56
CA MET A 56 1.53 11.90 2.50
C MET A 56 2.11 10.68 1.80
N GLU A 57 3.17 10.12 2.37
CA GLU A 57 3.80 8.88 1.93
C GLU A 57 3.26 7.66 2.69
N PHE A 58 2.99 6.59 1.92
CA PHE A 58 2.45 5.34 2.41
C PHE A 58 3.36 4.18 1.98
N VAL A 59 3.68 3.32 2.94
CA VAL A 59 4.57 2.18 2.76
C VAL A 59 3.84 0.88 3.07
N LEU A 60 3.95 -0.09 2.17
CA LEU A 60 3.52 -1.47 2.35
C LEU A 60 4.75 -2.37 2.34
N LYS A 61 4.92 -3.13 3.43
CA LYS A 61 5.98 -4.13 3.58
C LYS A 61 5.36 -5.52 3.50
N THR A 62 5.70 -6.28 2.48
CA THR A 62 5.32 -7.70 2.35
C THR A 62 6.50 -8.56 2.75
N LYS A 63 6.33 -9.42 3.76
CA LYS A 63 7.28 -10.49 4.07
C LYS A 63 7.35 -11.51 2.92
#